data_AF-A0A1G6CUT2-F1
#
_entry.id   AF-A0A1G6CUT2-F1
#
_cell.length_a   1.000
_cell.length_b   1.000
_cell.length_c   1.000
_cell.angle_alpha   90.00
_cell.angle_beta   90.00
_cell.angle_gamma   90.00
#
_symmetry.space_group_name_H-M   'P 1'
#
loop_
_entity.id
_entity.type
_entity.pdbx_description
1 polymer ?
#
loop_
_entity_poly.entity_id
_entity_poly.type
_entity_poly.pdbx_seq_one_letter_code
_entity_poly.pdbx_strand_id
1 'polypeptide(L)'
;MIETDYNEIRRISHGKFSPQQFHELKRLANDTVGINNSIFDVELESLLSLYKSLAKEINTLESEIIRLINEVHPHFMTIPGIAPISAAVIYAEYGDISNFSSPAQMSIV
;
A
#
# COMPACT_ATOMS: atom_id res chain seq x y z
N MET A 1 18.84 -28.18 -1.77
CA MET A 1 18.98 -26.70 -1.88
C MET A 1 18.18 -26.14 -3.06
N ILE A 2 18.40 -26.55 -4.32
CA ILE A 2 17.73 -25.95 -5.50
C ILE A 2 16.20 -26.05 -5.45
N GLU A 3 15.67 -27.18 -4.98
CA GLU A 3 14.22 -27.43 -4.94
C GLU A 3 13.52 -26.64 -3.82
N THR A 4 14.22 -26.35 -2.73
CA THR A 4 13.70 -25.60 -1.58
C THR A 4 13.46 -24.13 -1.94
N ASP A 5 14.45 -23.49 -2.56
CA ASP A 5 14.37 -22.07 -2.98
C ASP A 5 13.26 -21.82 -4.00
N TYR A 6 13.12 -22.73 -4.98
CA TYR A 6 12.07 -22.63 -5.98
C TYR A 6 10.68 -22.77 -5.36
N ASN A 7 10.51 -23.73 -4.44
CA ASN A 7 9.22 -23.98 -3.78
C ASN A 7 8.77 -22.79 -2.92
N GLU A 8 9.70 -22.07 -2.28
CA GLU A 8 9.42 -20.85 -1.52
C GLU A 8 8.84 -19.75 -2.43
N ILE A 9 9.52 -19.43 -3.53
CA ILE A 9 9.10 -18.39 -4.48
C ILE A 9 7.79 -18.79 -5.16
N ARG A 10 7.64 -20.06 -5.54
CA ARG A 10 6.39 -20.59 -6.11
C ARG A 10 5.22 -20.42 -5.14
N ARG A 11 5.44 -20.67 -3.84
CA ARG A 11 4.41 -20.50 -2.80
C ARG A 11 4.00 -19.04 -2.66
N ILE A 12 4.97 -18.13 -2.49
CA ILE A 12 4.70 -16.69 -2.29
C ILE A 12 4.06 -16.06 -3.55
N SER A 13 4.46 -16.50 -4.73
CA SER A 13 3.88 -16.04 -6.00
C SER A 13 2.52 -16.69 -6.33
N HIS A 14 1.99 -17.57 -5.47
CA HIS A 14 0.78 -18.34 -5.73
C HIS A 14 0.83 -19.11 -7.07
N GLY A 15 1.98 -19.69 -7.39
CA GLY A 15 2.19 -20.45 -8.63
C GLY A 15 2.39 -19.61 -9.89
N LYS A 16 2.39 -18.28 -9.80
CA LYS A 16 2.62 -17.37 -10.93
C LYS A 16 4.08 -17.32 -11.38
N PHE A 17 5.01 -17.79 -10.53
CA PHE A 17 6.43 -17.86 -10.85
C PHE A 17 6.82 -19.26 -11.34
N SER A 18 7.16 -19.38 -12.62
CA SER A 18 7.44 -20.66 -13.27
C SER A 18 8.85 -21.18 -12.95
N PRO A 19 9.10 -22.49 -13.11
CA PRO A 19 10.44 -23.04 -13.02
C PRO A 19 11.42 -22.39 -14.02
N GLN A 20 10.96 -22.07 -15.23
CA GLN A 20 11.83 -21.41 -16.23
C GLN A 20 12.24 -20.01 -15.78
N GLN A 21 11.33 -19.23 -15.20
CA GLN A 21 11.65 -17.91 -14.64
C GLN A 21 12.65 -18.00 -13.49
N PHE A 22 12.59 -19.06 -12.69
CA PHE A 22 13.57 -19.31 -11.64
C PHE A 22 14.97 -19.64 -12.18
N HIS A 23 15.05 -20.48 -13.21
CA HIS A 23 16.32 -20.76 -13.87
C HIS A 23 16.91 -19.51 -14.52
N GLU A 24 16.06 -18.69 -15.15
CA GLU A 24 16.49 -17.42 -15.75
C GLU A 24 16.99 -16.43 -14.69
N LEU A 25 16.28 -16.31 -13.57
CA LEU A 25 16.72 -15.48 -12.45
C LEU A 25 18.11 -15.91 -11.94
N LYS A 26 18.35 -17.22 -11.82
CA LYS A 26 19.67 -17.73 -11.41
C LYS A 26 20.76 -17.43 -12.43
N ARG A 27 20.45 -17.56 -13.73
CA ARG A 27 21.38 -17.21 -14.80
C ARG A 27 21.76 -15.73 -14.73
N LEU A 28 20.77 -14.84 -14.64
CA LEU A 28 20.99 -13.40 -14.51
C LEU A 28 21.79 -13.03 -13.25
N ALA A 29 21.52 -13.70 -12.12
CA ALA A 29 22.27 -13.47 -10.89
C ALA A 29 23.73 -13.96 -10.98
N ASN A 30 24.00 -15.04 -11.72
CA ASN A 30 25.36 -15.54 -11.93
C ASN A 30 26.16 -14.66 -12.91
N ASP A 31 25.49 -14.13 -13.93
CA ASP A 31 26.11 -13.32 -14.98
C ASP A 31 26.18 -11.82 -14.62
N THR A 32 25.71 -11.44 -13.42
CA THR A 32 25.70 -10.06 -12.97
C THR A 32 27.11 -9.53 -12.71
N VAL A 33 27.39 -8.31 -13.16
CA VAL A 33 28.62 -7.58 -12.80
C VAL A 33 28.28 -6.61 -11.68
N GLY A 34 28.24 -7.13 -10.45
CA GLY A 34 27.94 -6.36 -9.25
C GLY A 34 29.20 -5.91 -8.51
N ILE A 35 29.07 -4.87 -7.69
CA ILE A 35 30.08 -4.49 -6.70
C ILE A 35 29.64 -5.06 -5.36
N ASN A 36 30.42 -5.96 -4.79
CA ASN A 36 30.16 -6.50 -3.45
C ASN A 36 30.79 -5.56 -2.41
N ASN A 37 29.98 -4.64 -1.88
CA ASN A 37 30.39 -3.71 -0.84
C ASN A 37 29.33 -3.68 0.26
N SER A 38 29.73 -4.05 1.47
CA SER A 38 28.86 -4.15 2.63
C SER A 38 28.16 -2.84 3.01
N ILE A 39 28.67 -1.68 2.55
CA ILE A 39 27.97 -0.41 2.76
C ILE A 39 26.62 -0.37 2.05
N PHE A 40 26.51 -0.98 0.87
CA PHE A 40 25.25 -1.01 0.10
C PHE A 40 24.24 -1.96 0.74
N ASP A 41 24.70 -3.03 1.38
CA ASP A 41 23.82 -3.92 2.15
C ASP A 41 23.22 -3.16 3.34
N VAL A 42 24.02 -2.39 4.07
CA VAL A 42 23.56 -1.55 5.18
C VAL A 42 22.58 -0.48 4.69
N GLU A 43 22.88 0.17 3.57
CA GLU A 43 21.99 1.18 2.96
C GLU A 43 20.65 0.55 2.57
N LEU A 44 20.68 -0.59 1.87
CA LEU A 44 19.48 -1.29 1.42
C LEU A 44 18.61 -1.75 2.59
N GLU A 45 19.21 -2.35 3.63
CA GLU A 45 18.49 -2.78 4.83
C GLU A 45 17.88 -1.58 5.57
N SER A 46 18.60 -0.47 5.65
CA SER A 46 18.11 0.77 6.26
C SER A 46 16.91 1.33 5.50
N LEU A 47 17.00 1.40 4.16
CA LEU A 47 15.91 1.89 3.32
C LEU A 47 14.68 0.97 3.38
N LEU A 48 14.90 -0.34 3.39
CA LEU A 48 13.82 -1.32 3.50
C LEU A 48 13.11 -1.23 4.85
N SER A 49 13.87 -1.02 5.93
CA SER A 49 13.33 -0.78 7.27
C SER A 49 12.47 0.49 7.30
N LEU A 50 12.96 1.59 6.71
CA LEU A 50 12.22 2.84 6.61
C LEU A 50 10.92 2.65 5.82
N TYR A 51 10.99 2.01 4.65
CA TYR A 51 9.82 1.71 3.83
C TYR A 51 8.76 0.91 4.60
N LYS A 52 9.17 -0.16 5.29
CA LYS A 52 8.26 -0.98 6.12
C LYS A 52 7.62 -0.17 7.24
N SER A 53 8.38 0.74 7.85
CA SER A 53 7.90 1.59 8.94
C SER A 53 6.85 2.59 8.44
N LEU A 54 7.11 3.26 7.31
CA LEU A 54 6.16 4.16 6.66
C LEU A 54 4.87 3.43 6.25
N ALA A 55 4.99 2.26 5.63
CA ALA A 55 3.82 1.46 5.25
C ALA A 55 2.97 1.08 6.48
N LYS A 56 3.61 0.76 7.61
CA LYS A 56 2.90 0.47 8.87
C LYS A 56 2.19 1.70 9.42
N GLU A 57 2.83 2.86 9.41
CA GLU A 57 2.22 4.12 9.85
C GLU A 57 1.03 4.50 8.98
N ILE A 58 1.15 4.41 7.65
CA ILE A 58 0.04 4.65 6.71
C ILE A 58 -1.16 3.76 7.07
N ASN A 59 -0.94 2.44 7.19
CA ASN A 59 -2.02 1.50 7.54
C ASN A 59 -2.65 1.81 8.91
N THR A 60 -1.86 2.28 9.88
CA THR A 60 -2.35 2.66 11.21
C THR A 60 -3.25 3.89 11.11
N LEU A 61 -2.82 4.91 10.36
CA LEU A 61 -3.60 6.12 10.13
C LEU A 61 -4.87 5.84 9.35
N GLU A 62 -4.80 5.05 8.27
CA GLU A 62 -5.98 4.64 7.50
C GLU A 62 -7.00 3.90 8.38
N SER A 63 -6.53 3.02 9.27
CA SER A 63 -7.40 2.29 10.21
C SER A 63 -8.12 3.25 11.18
N GLU A 64 -7.42 4.24 11.72
CA GLU A 64 -8.03 5.26 12.58
C GLU A 64 -9.00 6.16 11.82
N ILE A 65 -8.67 6.57 10.59
CA ILE A 65 -9.58 7.35 9.73
C ILE A 65 -10.86 6.56 9.47
N ILE A 66 -10.75 5.27 9.12
CA ILE A 66 -11.90 4.40 8.89
C ILE A 66 -12.74 4.26 10.17
N ARG A 67 -12.10 4.09 11.34
CA ARG A 67 -12.82 4.03 12.62
C ARG A 67 -13.61 5.32 12.88
N LEU A 68 -12.97 6.48 12.75
CA LEU A 68 -13.59 7.78 13.01
C LEU A 68 -14.73 8.09 12.03
N ILE A 69 -14.56 7.83 10.73
CA ILE A 69 -15.62 8.12 9.75
C ILE A 69 -16.82 7.17 9.92
N ASN A 70 -16.59 5.93 10.36
CA ASN A 70 -17.67 5.01 10.69
C ASN A 70 -18.45 5.43 11.94
N GLU A 71 -17.80 6.07 12.92
CA GLU A 71 -18.47 6.64 14.10
C GLU A 71 -19.32 7.86 13.75
N VAL A 72 -18.84 8.72 12.85
CA VAL A 72 -19.61 9.87 12.33
C VAL A 72 -20.79 9.41 11.47
N HIS A 73 -20.58 8.34 10.68
CA HIS A 73 -21.56 7.74 9.78
C HIS A 73 -22.29 8.76 8.87
N PRO A 74 -21.56 9.54 8.06
CA PRO A 74 -22.19 10.56 7.23
C PRO A 74 -23.12 9.94 6.19
N HIS A 75 -24.25 10.60 5.91
CA HIS A 75 -25.32 10.04 5.06
C HIS A 75 -24.84 9.63 3.66
N PHE A 76 -23.88 10.36 3.08
CA PHE A 76 -23.33 10.06 1.76
C PHE A 76 -22.50 8.76 1.71
N MET A 77 -22.15 8.17 2.85
CA MET A 77 -21.54 6.83 2.90
C MET A 77 -22.50 5.72 2.44
N THR A 78 -23.80 6.01 2.38
CA THR A 78 -24.82 5.09 1.84
C THR A 78 -24.81 5.01 0.31
N ILE A 79 -24.10 5.91 -0.36
CA ILE A 79 -24.02 5.96 -1.83
C ILE A 79 -23.16 4.79 -2.32
N PRO A 80 -23.71 3.91 -3.20
CA PRO A 80 -22.93 2.81 -3.77
C PRO A 80 -21.66 3.30 -4.46
N GLY A 81 -20.53 2.68 -4.15
CA GLY A 81 -19.23 3.02 -4.71
C GLY A 81 -18.39 4.01 -3.90
N ILE A 82 -18.94 4.61 -2.82
CA ILE A 82 -18.15 5.43 -1.89
C ILE A 82 -17.55 4.54 -0.81
N ALA A 83 -16.22 4.40 -0.82
CA ALA A 83 -15.49 3.69 0.22
C ALA A 83 -15.27 4.60 1.46
N PRO A 84 -15.02 4.03 2.66
CA PRO A 84 -14.82 4.81 3.88
C PRO A 84 -13.72 5.88 3.79
N ILE A 85 -12.61 5.58 3.12
CA ILE A 85 -11.53 6.57 2.90
C ILE A 85 -12.02 7.72 2.00
N SER A 86 -12.76 7.41 0.93
CA SER A 86 -13.35 8.44 0.06
C SER A 86 -14.38 9.29 0.82
N ALA A 87 -15.20 8.67 1.68
CA ALA A 87 -16.13 9.38 2.54
C ALA A 87 -15.39 10.30 3.53
N ALA A 88 -14.28 9.85 4.11
CA ALA A 88 -13.45 10.66 5.00
C ALA A 88 -12.83 11.86 4.28
N VAL A 89 -12.38 11.69 3.03
CA VAL A 89 -11.89 12.81 2.20
C VAL A 89 -13.00 13.83 1.97
N ILE A 90 -14.19 13.40 1.53
CA ILE A 90 -15.34 14.31 1.33
C ILE A 90 -15.68 15.04 2.64
N TYR A 91 -15.70 14.31 3.75
CA TYR A 91 -15.98 14.88 5.06
C TYR A 91 -14.90 15.86 5.53
N ALA A 92 -13.62 15.63 5.19
CA ALA A 92 -12.54 16.55 5.53
C ALA A 92 -12.62 17.87 4.74
N GLU A 93 -13.07 17.82 3.48
CA GLU A 93 -13.22 18.99 2.62
C GLU A 93 -14.44 19.83 3.00
N TYR A 94 -15.59 19.19 3.22
CA TYR A 94 -16.86 19.90 3.40
C TYR A 94 -17.37 19.91 4.84
N GLY A 95 -16.90 19.00 5.71
CA GLY A 95 -17.43 18.83 7.05
C GLY A 95 -18.90 18.43 7.05
N ASP A 96 -19.68 19.04 7.96
CA ASP A 96 -21.14 18.87 7.99
C ASP A 96 -21.79 19.63 6.83
N ILE A 97 -22.42 18.89 5.91
CA ILE A 97 -23.14 19.45 4.76
C ILE A 97 -24.28 20.38 5.19
N SER A 98 -24.79 20.23 6.42
CA SER A 98 -25.80 21.13 7.01
C SER A 98 -25.32 22.58 7.14
N ASN A 99 -24.00 22.82 7.07
CA ASN A 99 -23.42 24.17 7.05
C ASN A 99 -23.67 24.91 5.73
N PHE A 100 -24.10 24.20 4.67
CA PHE A 100 -24.37 24.80 3.37
C PHE A 100 -25.88 24.92 3.16
N SER A 101 -26.35 26.15 2.99
CA SER A 101 -27.76 26.45 2.72
C SER A 101 -28.18 26.15 1.28
N SER A 102 -27.22 25.98 0.36
CA SER A 102 -27.48 25.56 -1.02
C SER A 102 -26.29 24.85 -1.64
N PRO A 103 -26.49 23.95 -2.63
CA PRO A 103 -25.39 23.29 -3.34
C PRO A 103 -24.41 24.26 -4.01
N ALA A 104 -24.87 25.46 -4.39
CA ALA A 104 -24.01 26.48 -5.01
C ALA A 104 -22.93 27.02 -4.07
N GLN A 105 -23.07 26.82 -2.75
CA GLN A 105 -22.08 27.19 -1.75
C GLN A 105 -20.98 26.12 -1.57
N MET A 106 -21.16 24.92 -2.14
CA MET A 106 -20.20 23.81 -2.08
C MET A 106 -19.18 23.89 -3.23
N SER A 107 -18.48 25.02 -3.35
CA SER A 107 -17.39 25.19 -4.30
C SER A 107 -16.04 24.99 -3.62
N ILE A 108 -15.27 24.00 -4.08
CA ILE A 108 -13.85 23.87 -3.72
C ILE A 108 -13.10 25.06 -4.33
N VAL A 109 -12.35 25.80 -3.51
CA VAL A 109 -11.46 26.88 -3.96
C VAL A 109 -10.22 26.30 -4.61
#